data_AF-R7QQ71-F1
#
_entry.id   AF-R7QQ71-F1
#
_cell.length_a   1.000
_cell.length_b   1.000
_cell.length_c   1.000
_cell.angle_alpha   90.00
_cell.angle_beta   90.00
_cell.angle_gamma   90.00
#
_symmetry.space_group_name_H-M   'P 1'
#
loop_
_entity.id
_entity.type
_entity.pdbx_description
1 polymer ?
#
loop_
_entity_poly.entity_id
_entity_poly.type
_entity_poly.pdbx_seq_one_letter_code
_entity_poly.pdbx_strand_id
1 'polypeptide(L)'
;MRAVSSDSIHNSSRGSKRKRASTEGSKKDDAELRTKVLTKGNKKFKTALQAATEATPSGNTVDSDKLLWKTLLHNGVVFPPRYLPHRVPMQYDGKPVRLGPCAEEVASMYAKVDEKKIRDIKMFEKNIMAGLRRAMRKDQSPDVNTVIDFEKCDFSKIFKYVRHCGIRYEEDTEDTVSLRKRCRFAIVNGEQEFVSGFEIPHPRIFLGLDEKIGMVKDRVFPEDVTINIGEESPVPDCPIEGHNWGRVIHEPKEAWVAFWMDSVYGDEEYAEITGQKVRPLRHLLGTTVQRL
;
A
#
# COMPACT_ATOMS: atom_id res chain seq x y z
N MET A 1 64.52 11.37 23.40
CA MET A 1 65.42 12.54 23.40
C MET A 1 64.97 13.51 22.32
N ARG A 2 64.70 14.76 22.73
CA ARG A 2 64.74 16.05 22.01
C ARG A 2 64.10 16.22 20.61
N ALA A 3 63.08 17.11 20.62
CA ALA A 3 62.72 18.23 19.72
C ALA A 3 63.70 18.55 18.56
N VAL A 4 63.26 19.15 17.43
CA VAL A 4 62.86 20.57 17.30
C VAL A 4 61.95 20.83 16.08
N SER A 5 60.94 21.71 16.29
CA SER A 5 60.39 22.79 15.44
C SER A 5 60.02 22.57 13.96
N SER A 6 59.10 23.29 13.34
CA SER A 6 58.00 24.21 13.67
C SER A 6 57.41 24.55 12.29
N ASP A 7 56.11 24.77 12.16
CA ASP A 7 55.63 25.98 11.48
C ASP A 7 54.13 26.17 11.67
N SER A 8 53.80 27.44 11.81
CA SER A 8 52.56 27.98 12.32
C SER A 8 51.86 28.72 11.19
N ILE A 9 50.57 28.46 10.99
CA ILE A 9 49.71 29.32 10.19
C ILE A 9 48.45 29.64 11.00
N HIS A 10 48.40 30.89 11.43
CA HIS A 10 47.23 31.60 11.92
C HIS A 10 46.05 31.45 10.95
N ASN A 11 44.85 31.14 11.47
CA ASN A 11 43.65 31.69 10.85
C ASN A 11 42.64 32.17 11.90
N SER A 12 42.31 33.44 11.77
CA SER A 12 41.56 34.25 12.72
C SER A 12 40.09 33.88 12.78
N SER A 13 39.54 33.91 14.00
CA SER A 13 38.12 33.90 14.29
C SER A 13 37.40 35.12 13.71
N ARG A 14 36.46 34.88 12.79
CA ARG A 14 35.40 35.85 12.48
C ARG A 14 34.07 35.26 12.91
N GLY A 15 33.57 35.77 14.04
CA GLY A 15 32.23 35.48 14.54
C GLY A 15 31.18 35.96 13.54
N SER A 16 30.41 35.03 13.00
CA SER A 16 29.19 35.34 12.25
C SER A 16 28.01 35.30 13.21
N LYS A 17 27.46 36.48 13.52
CA LYS A 17 26.18 36.65 14.23
C LYS A 17 25.08 35.95 13.41
N ARG A 18 24.66 34.76 13.85
CA ARG A 18 23.43 34.11 13.38
C ARG A 18 22.23 34.98 13.78
N LYS A 19 21.65 35.72 12.82
CA LYS A 19 20.28 36.24 12.93
C LYS A 19 19.33 35.06 13.11
N ARG A 20 18.60 35.02 14.23
CA ARG A 20 17.44 34.12 14.40
C ARG A 20 16.38 34.53 13.38
N ALA A 21 16.25 33.75 12.31
CA ALA A 21 15.08 33.80 11.44
C ALA A 21 13.89 33.16 12.19
N SER A 22 12.76 33.84 12.16
CA SER A 22 11.49 33.47 12.79
C SER A 22 10.99 32.09 12.34
N THR A 23 10.74 31.21 13.29
CA THR A 23 10.26 29.82 13.10
C THR A 23 8.86 29.72 12.47
N GLU A 24 8.09 30.83 12.43
CA GLU A 24 6.74 30.87 11.87
C GLU A 24 6.71 30.95 10.33
N GLY A 25 7.67 31.64 9.70
CA GLY A 25 7.76 31.73 8.23
C GLY A 25 8.05 30.38 7.59
N SER A 26 9.00 29.62 8.16
CA SER A 26 9.38 28.30 7.65
C SER A 26 8.27 27.25 7.76
N LYS A 27 7.34 27.37 8.72
CA LYS A 27 6.21 26.43 8.87
C LYS A 27 5.08 26.74 7.89
N LYS A 28 4.84 28.03 7.61
CA LYS A 28 3.82 28.46 6.65
C LYS A 28 4.19 28.05 5.23
N ASP A 29 5.47 28.19 4.87
CA ASP A 29 6.00 27.79 3.55
C ASP A 29 5.93 26.26 3.34
N ASP A 30 6.19 25.46 4.39
CA ASP A 30 6.08 23.99 4.34
C ASP A 30 4.62 23.52 4.25
N ALA A 31 3.70 24.16 4.98
CA ALA A 31 2.26 23.87 4.88
C ALA A 31 1.69 24.21 3.50
N GLU A 32 2.09 25.33 2.92
CA GLU A 32 1.68 25.72 1.57
C GLU A 32 2.23 24.77 0.50
N LEU A 33 3.48 24.33 0.64
CA LEU A 33 4.11 23.35 -0.25
C LEU A 33 3.38 21.99 -0.19
N ARG A 34 3.05 21.51 1.01
CA ARG A 34 2.30 20.25 1.21
C ARG A 34 0.90 20.32 0.60
N THR A 35 0.22 21.44 0.79
CA THR A 35 -1.11 21.68 0.21
C THR A 35 -1.07 21.71 -1.33
N LYS A 36 -0.02 22.31 -1.92
CA LYS A 36 0.20 22.30 -3.37
C LYS A 36 0.45 20.90 -3.91
N VAL A 37 1.15 20.04 -3.16
CA VAL A 37 1.36 18.63 -3.55
C VAL A 37 0.03 17.88 -3.58
N LEU A 38 -0.81 18.03 -2.54
CA LEU A 38 -2.11 17.34 -2.42
C LEU A 38 -3.13 17.70 -3.50
N THR A 39 -3.11 18.93 -3.98
CA THR A 39 -4.07 19.46 -4.96
C THR A 39 -3.58 19.36 -6.40
N LYS A 40 -2.32 18.91 -6.62
CA LYS A 40 -1.68 18.95 -7.93
C LYS A 40 -2.46 18.14 -8.97
N GLY A 41 -2.92 18.82 -10.01
CA GLY A 41 -3.63 18.20 -11.16
C GLY A 41 -5.13 18.01 -10.96
N ASN A 42 -5.67 18.26 -9.76
CA ASN A 42 -7.09 18.05 -9.48
C ASN A 42 -7.80 19.37 -9.12
N LYS A 43 -8.42 20.01 -10.12
CA LYS A 43 -9.16 21.28 -9.94
C LYS A 43 -10.33 21.11 -8.96
N LYS A 44 -11.06 19.98 -9.02
CA LYS A 44 -12.18 19.69 -8.11
C LYS A 44 -11.70 19.62 -6.67
N PHE A 45 -10.58 18.94 -6.43
CA PHE A 45 -9.96 18.84 -5.11
C PHE A 45 -9.52 20.21 -4.58
N LYS A 46 -8.96 21.07 -5.44
CA LYS A 46 -8.57 22.44 -5.03
C LYS A 46 -9.77 23.27 -4.58
N THR A 47 -10.88 23.22 -5.31
CA THR A 47 -12.12 23.92 -4.94
C THR A 47 -12.71 23.35 -3.64
N ALA A 48 -12.77 22.02 -3.51
CA ALA A 48 -13.27 21.36 -2.30
C ALA A 48 -12.41 21.67 -1.06
N LEU A 49 -11.08 21.75 -1.23
CA LEU A 49 -10.19 22.16 -0.15
C LEU A 49 -10.49 23.57 0.34
N GLN A 50 -10.65 24.52 -0.57
CA GLN A 50 -10.98 25.90 -0.20
C GLN A 50 -12.29 25.97 0.59
N ALA A 51 -13.33 25.27 0.11
CA ALA A 51 -14.61 25.19 0.81
C ALA A 51 -14.49 24.53 2.20
N ALA A 52 -13.72 23.45 2.33
CA ALA A 52 -13.49 22.77 3.61
C ALA A 52 -12.76 23.65 4.63
N THR A 53 -11.79 24.46 4.18
CA THR A 53 -11.08 25.41 5.03
C THR A 53 -11.97 26.58 5.45
N GLU A 54 -12.81 27.10 4.55
CA GLU A 54 -13.75 28.21 4.85
C GLU A 54 -14.89 27.77 5.77
N ALA A 55 -15.36 26.53 5.65
CA ALA A 55 -16.43 25.97 6.47
C ALA A 55 -16.00 25.57 7.90
N THR A 56 -14.70 25.61 8.21
CA THR A 56 -14.18 25.21 9.53
C THR A 56 -14.02 26.44 10.42
N PRO A 57 -14.84 26.64 11.47
CA PRO A 57 -14.66 27.74 12.42
C PRO A 57 -13.30 27.62 13.12
N SER A 58 -12.61 28.72 13.38
CA SER A 58 -11.43 28.73 14.26
C SER A 58 -11.81 28.32 15.68
N GLY A 59 -11.75 27.02 15.95
CA GLY A 59 -12.12 26.42 17.21
C GLY A 59 -12.34 24.92 17.03
N ASN A 60 -11.37 24.12 17.48
CA ASN A 60 -11.52 22.68 17.62
C ASN A 60 -12.52 22.39 18.75
N THR A 61 -13.82 22.44 18.44
CA THR A 61 -14.85 21.82 19.27
C THR A 61 -15.71 20.95 18.36
N VAL A 62 -15.21 19.73 18.10
CA VAL A 62 -16.08 18.62 17.68
C VAL A 62 -16.87 18.19 18.91
N ASP A 63 -17.81 19.02 19.32
CA ASP A 63 -18.70 18.73 20.44
C ASP A 63 -20.00 18.12 19.89
N SER A 64 -19.89 16.84 19.53
CA SER A 64 -21.03 15.92 19.36
C SER A 64 -20.54 14.48 19.49
N ASP A 65 -19.86 14.17 20.60
CA ASP A 65 -19.48 12.89 21.24
C ASP A 65 -19.12 11.61 20.43
N LYS A 66 -19.22 11.54 19.10
CA LYS A 66 -18.99 10.31 18.32
C LYS A 66 -18.45 10.49 16.90
N LEU A 67 -18.47 11.70 16.32
CA LEU A 67 -17.97 11.92 14.95
C LEU A 67 -16.47 12.24 15.00
N LEU A 68 -15.68 11.57 14.16
CA LEU A 68 -14.25 11.83 14.00
C LEU A 68 -14.00 13.02 13.04
N TRP A 69 -14.88 13.21 12.07
CA TRP A 69 -14.77 14.31 11.12
C TRP A 69 -16.14 14.79 10.61
N LYS A 70 -16.19 16.07 10.21
CA LYS A 70 -17.32 16.70 9.52
C LYS A 70 -17.04 16.79 8.02
N THR A 71 -15.80 17.08 7.65
CA THR A 71 -15.34 17.04 6.26
C THR A 71 -14.13 16.13 6.12
N LEU A 72 -14.13 15.29 5.09
CA LEU A 72 -13.03 14.40 4.75
C LEU A 72 -12.78 14.44 3.24
N LEU A 73 -11.55 14.74 2.85
CA LEU A 73 -11.12 14.81 1.46
C LEU A 73 -9.76 14.10 1.32
N HIS A 74 -9.66 13.16 0.38
CA HIS A 74 -8.43 12.38 0.15
C HIS A 74 -8.34 11.93 -1.32
N ASN A 75 -7.21 11.32 -1.70
CA ASN A 75 -6.92 10.91 -3.08
C ASN A 75 -7.08 9.40 -3.32
N GLY A 76 -7.79 8.69 -2.45
CA GLY A 76 -7.90 7.23 -2.50
C GLY A 76 -6.62 6.51 -2.12
N VAL A 77 -6.31 5.42 -2.84
CA VAL A 77 -5.20 4.49 -2.58
C VAL A 77 -4.36 4.27 -3.85
N VAL A 78 -3.18 3.69 -3.68
CA VAL A 78 -2.27 3.33 -4.77
C VAL A 78 -2.25 1.81 -4.92
N PHE A 79 -2.52 1.32 -6.12
CA PHE A 79 -2.46 -0.11 -6.43
C PHE A 79 -1.03 -0.56 -6.76
N PRO A 80 -0.68 -1.82 -6.47
CA PRO A 80 0.58 -2.40 -6.90
C PRO A 80 0.63 -2.47 -8.44
N PRO A 81 1.78 -2.19 -9.08
CA PRO A 81 1.90 -2.30 -10.53
C PRO A 81 1.57 -3.70 -11.05
N ARG A 82 1.26 -3.78 -12.35
CA ARG A 82 0.91 -5.06 -13.00
C ARG A 82 2.15 -5.94 -13.13
N TYR A 83 1.96 -7.24 -12.95
CA TYR A 83 3.00 -8.24 -13.15
C TYR A 83 3.43 -8.31 -14.62
N LEU A 84 4.73 -8.44 -14.86
CA LEU A 84 5.30 -8.63 -16.20
C LEU A 84 5.68 -10.10 -16.42
N PRO A 85 4.89 -10.86 -17.21
CA PRO A 85 5.14 -12.27 -17.43
C PRO A 85 6.50 -12.53 -18.10
N HIS A 86 7.27 -13.44 -17.51
CA HIS A 86 8.50 -13.94 -18.08
C HIS A 86 8.31 -15.10 -19.06
N ARG A 87 7.12 -15.72 -19.09
CA ARG A 87 6.75 -16.80 -20.04
C ARG A 87 7.64 -18.03 -19.96
N VAL A 88 8.13 -18.33 -18.76
CA VAL A 88 8.98 -19.51 -18.53
C VAL A 88 8.03 -20.64 -18.17
N PRO A 89 8.01 -21.74 -18.94
CA PRO A 89 7.02 -22.79 -18.71
C PRO A 89 7.31 -23.54 -17.40
N MET A 90 6.23 -23.89 -16.71
CA MET A 90 6.25 -24.94 -15.69
C MET A 90 6.29 -26.30 -16.41
N GLN A 91 6.74 -27.35 -15.74
CA GLN A 91 6.54 -28.72 -16.22
C GLN A 91 5.45 -29.41 -15.38
N TYR A 92 4.64 -30.23 -16.04
CA TYR A 92 3.66 -31.10 -15.41
C TYR A 92 3.82 -32.50 -15.98
N ASP A 93 4.19 -33.45 -15.13
CA ASP A 93 4.46 -34.85 -15.54
C ASP A 93 5.46 -34.90 -16.72
N GLY A 94 6.55 -34.13 -16.59
CA GLY A 94 7.59 -33.96 -17.62
C GLY A 94 7.21 -33.08 -18.82
N LYS A 95 5.93 -32.80 -19.05
CA LYS A 95 5.44 -32.02 -20.19
C LYS A 95 5.41 -30.51 -19.88
N PRO A 96 5.80 -29.63 -20.82
CA PRO A 96 5.74 -28.20 -20.59
C PRO A 96 4.28 -27.72 -20.53
N VAL A 97 3.96 -26.92 -19.52
CA VAL A 97 2.68 -26.23 -19.34
C VAL A 97 2.94 -24.72 -19.33
N ARG A 98 2.24 -24.00 -20.20
CA ARG A 98 2.32 -22.54 -20.27
C ARG A 98 1.31 -21.93 -19.31
N LEU A 99 1.81 -21.28 -18.27
CA LEU A 99 0.98 -20.54 -17.33
C LEU A 99 0.58 -19.19 -17.93
N GLY A 100 -0.65 -18.76 -17.67
CA GLY A 100 -1.07 -17.38 -17.94
C GLY A 100 -0.48 -16.41 -16.91
N PRO A 101 -0.67 -15.09 -17.09
CA PRO A 101 -0.06 -14.08 -16.22
C PRO A 101 -0.36 -14.27 -14.73
N CYS A 102 -1.62 -14.55 -14.35
CA CYS A 102 -1.97 -14.72 -12.93
C CYS A 102 -1.32 -15.98 -12.34
N ALA A 103 -1.38 -17.11 -13.06
CA ALA A 103 -0.80 -18.37 -12.60
C ALA A 103 0.73 -18.32 -12.58
N GLU A 104 1.34 -17.63 -13.53
CA GLU A 104 2.79 -17.42 -13.59
C GLU A 104 3.28 -16.53 -12.43
N GLU A 105 2.52 -15.49 -12.04
CA GLU A 105 2.80 -14.67 -10.86
C GLU A 105 2.79 -15.55 -9.59
N VAL A 106 1.81 -16.46 -9.44
CA VAL A 106 1.75 -17.42 -8.32
C VAL A 106 2.96 -18.34 -8.27
N ALA A 107 3.32 -18.95 -9.40
CA ALA A 107 4.52 -19.79 -9.50
C ALA A 107 5.81 -18.99 -9.21
N SER A 108 5.85 -17.72 -9.61
CA SER A 108 6.97 -16.81 -9.33
C SER A 108 7.07 -16.45 -7.86
N MET A 109 5.94 -16.19 -7.19
CA MET A 109 5.88 -15.97 -5.75
C MET A 109 6.39 -17.18 -4.98
N TYR A 110 6.05 -18.39 -5.45
CA TYR A 110 6.53 -19.62 -4.84
C TYR A 110 8.06 -19.70 -4.82
N ALA A 111 8.71 -19.30 -5.93
CA ALA A 111 10.17 -19.27 -6.02
C ALA A 111 10.86 -18.34 -4.99
N LYS A 112 10.11 -17.43 -4.36
CA LYS A 112 10.60 -16.53 -3.30
C LYS A 112 10.30 -17.02 -1.89
N VAL A 113 9.56 -18.11 -1.74
CA VAL A 113 9.28 -18.69 -0.43
C VAL A 113 10.57 -19.28 0.15
N ASP A 114 10.89 -18.87 1.37
CA ASP A 114 11.96 -19.48 2.16
C ASP A 114 11.43 -20.80 2.75
N GLU A 115 11.94 -21.93 2.27
CA GLU A 115 11.54 -23.27 2.70
C GLU A 115 11.64 -23.43 4.22
N LYS A 116 12.56 -22.74 4.90
CA LYS A 116 12.70 -22.80 6.36
C LYS A 116 11.51 -22.21 7.12
N LYS A 117 10.69 -21.40 6.44
CA LYS A 117 9.46 -20.83 7.01
C LYS A 117 8.25 -21.73 6.82
N ILE A 118 8.36 -22.77 5.98
CA ILE A 118 7.28 -23.73 5.78
C ILE A 118 7.25 -24.67 7.00
N ARG A 119 6.20 -24.53 7.82
CA ARG A 119 6.02 -25.34 9.03
C ARG A 119 5.30 -26.66 8.78
N ASP A 120 4.38 -26.66 7.83
CA ASP A 120 3.67 -27.85 7.36
C ASP A 120 3.71 -27.87 5.83
N ILE A 121 4.57 -28.74 5.28
CA ILE A 121 4.74 -28.86 3.83
C ILE A 121 3.49 -29.40 3.15
N LYS A 122 2.78 -30.34 3.77
CA LYS A 122 1.58 -30.96 3.16
C LYS A 122 0.46 -29.94 3.04
N MET A 123 0.23 -29.16 4.10
CA MET A 123 -0.77 -28.09 4.06
C MET A 123 -0.37 -26.98 3.09
N PHE A 124 0.91 -26.60 3.09
CA PHE A 124 1.44 -25.60 2.17
C PHE A 124 1.24 -26.01 0.70
N GLU A 125 1.64 -27.22 0.32
CA GLU A 125 1.53 -27.74 -1.05
C GLU A 125 0.07 -27.83 -1.49
N LYS A 126 -0.82 -28.29 -0.61
CA LYS A 126 -2.27 -28.30 -0.85
C LYS A 126 -2.80 -26.89 -1.14
N ASN A 127 -2.46 -25.92 -0.30
CA ASN A 127 -2.98 -24.56 -0.40
C ASN A 127 -2.41 -23.79 -1.60
N ILE A 128 -1.12 -23.95 -1.88
CA ILE A 128 -0.50 -23.31 -3.04
C ILE A 128 -1.01 -23.92 -4.35
N MET A 129 -1.25 -25.23 -4.38
CA MET A 129 -1.85 -25.89 -5.55
C MET A 129 -3.26 -25.36 -5.81
N ALA A 130 -4.07 -25.18 -4.76
CA ALA A 130 -5.38 -24.57 -4.87
C ALA A 130 -5.30 -23.11 -5.40
N GLY A 131 -4.35 -22.33 -4.91
CA GLY A 131 -4.07 -20.97 -5.37
C GLY A 131 -3.63 -20.91 -6.84
N LEU A 132 -2.70 -21.78 -7.25
CA LEU A 132 -2.23 -21.90 -8.63
C LEU A 132 -3.39 -22.24 -9.57
N ARG A 133 -4.19 -23.26 -9.23
CA ARG A 133 -5.36 -23.65 -10.03
C ARG A 133 -6.40 -22.54 -10.10
N ARG A 134 -6.64 -21.79 -9.01
CA ARG A 134 -7.54 -20.62 -9.01
C ARG A 134 -7.03 -19.56 -9.99
N ALA A 135 -5.74 -19.26 -9.99
CA ALA A 135 -5.12 -18.34 -10.92
C ALA A 135 -5.19 -18.83 -12.38
N MET A 136 -4.97 -20.12 -12.62
CA MET A 136 -5.15 -20.73 -13.95
C MET A 136 -6.58 -20.58 -14.49
N ARG A 137 -7.61 -20.65 -13.63
CA ARG A 137 -8.99 -20.38 -14.05
C ARG A 137 -9.20 -18.92 -14.42
N LYS A 138 -8.63 -17.98 -13.66
CA LYS A 138 -8.67 -16.54 -13.98
C LYS A 138 -8.03 -16.25 -15.34
N ASP A 139 -6.91 -16.93 -15.64
CA ASP A 139 -6.23 -16.87 -16.94
C ASP A 139 -6.95 -17.63 -18.07
N GLN A 140 -8.05 -18.33 -17.77
CA GLN A 140 -8.73 -19.22 -18.73
C GLN A 140 -7.79 -20.27 -19.35
N SER A 141 -6.87 -20.81 -18.53
CA SER A 141 -5.88 -21.78 -18.98
C SER A 141 -6.53 -23.10 -19.46
N PRO A 142 -6.17 -23.63 -20.64
CA PRO A 142 -6.68 -24.91 -21.13
C PRO A 142 -6.22 -26.10 -20.27
N ASP A 143 -5.08 -25.96 -19.57
CA ASP A 143 -4.46 -27.03 -18.80
C ASP A 143 -4.98 -27.12 -17.35
N VAL A 144 -5.95 -26.29 -16.96
CA VAL A 144 -6.46 -26.24 -15.59
C VAL A 144 -7.09 -27.56 -15.12
N ASN A 145 -7.62 -28.36 -16.05
CA ASN A 145 -8.16 -29.69 -15.75
C ASN A 145 -7.09 -30.79 -15.76
N THR A 146 -5.92 -30.51 -16.32
CA THR A 146 -4.77 -31.44 -16.36
C THR A 146 -3.92 -31.29 -15.10
N VAL A 147 -3.63 -30.05 -14.70
CA VAL A 147 -2.71 -29.73 -13.60
C VAL A 147 -3.41 -29.89 -12.25
N ILE A 148 -3.54 -31.12 -11.74
CA ILE A 148 -4.28 -31.46 -10.50
C ILE A 148 -3.35 -31.83 -9.35
N ASP A 149 -2.38 -32.72 -9.60
CA ASP A 149 -1.49 -33.25 -8.57
C ASP A 149 -0.24 -32.38 -8.40
N PHE A 150 0.00 -31.84 -7.21
CA PHE A 150 1.15 -30.98 -6.94
C PHE A 150 2.48 -31.70 -7.16
N GLU A 151 2.58 -32.98 -6.81
CA GLU A 151 3.79 -33.80 -6.98
C GLU A 151 4.25 -33.94 -8.44
N LYS A 152 3.33 -33.74 -9.41
CA LYS A 152 3.65 -33.75 -10.85
C LYS A 152 4.12 -32.39 -11.36
N CYS A 153 3.98 -31.33 -10.57
CA CYS A 153 4.43 -30.00 -10.92
C CYS A 153 5.94 -29.86 -10.70
N ASP A 154 6.65 -29.37 -11.70
CA ASP A 154 8.05 -28.98 -11.60
C ASP A 154 8.21 -27.49 -11.95
N PHE A 155 8.60 -26.72 -10.93
CA PHE A 155 8.81 -25.28 -10.98
C PHE A 155 10.29 -24.89 -11.20
N SER A 156 11.21 -25.85 -11.33
CA SER A 156 12.66 -25.62 -11.31
C SER A 156 13.13 -24.55 -12.31
N LYS A 157 12.53 -24.52 -13.50
CA LYS A 157 12.85 -23.52 -14.54
C LYS A 157 12.43 -22.11 -14.11
N ILE A 158 11.23 -21.98 -13.56
CA ILE A 158 10.71 -20.71 -13.02
C ILE A 158 11.57 -20.27 -11.83
N PHE A 159 11.92 -21.20 -10.93
CA PHE A 159 12.74 -20.89 -9.76
C PHE A 159 14.12 -20.39 -10.14
N LYS A 160 14.76 -21.04 -11.12
CA LYS A 160 16.04 -20.60 -11.68
C LYS A 160 15.93 -19.20 -12.29
N TYR A 161 14.87 -18.93 -13.04
CA TYR A 161 14.63 -17.61 -13.62
C TYR A 161 14.45 -16.55 -12.54
N VAL A 162 13.53 -16.76 -11.58
CA VAL A 162 13.21 -15.77 -10.52
C VAL A 162 14.38 -15.54 -9.56
N ARG A 163 15.26 -16.52 -9.37
CA ARG A 163 16.51 -16.34 -8.62
C ARG A 163 17.47 -15.38 -9.32
N HIS A 164 17.55 -15.43 -10.65
CA HIS A 164 18.48 -14.61 -11.44
C HIS A 164 17.91 -13.24 -11.80
N CYS A 165 16.65 -13.20 -12.24
CA CYS A 165 16.00 -12.01 -12.80
C CYS A 165 15.05 -11.31 -11.82
N GLY A 166 14.65 -11.97 -10.74
CA GLY A 166 13.58 -11.50 -9.86
C GLY A 166 12.18 -11.65 -10.46
N ILE A 167 11.19 -11.22 -9.67
CA ILE A 167 9.81 -11.02 -10.14
C ILE A 167 9.74 -9.58 -10.65
N ARG A 168 9.22 -9.37 -11.86
CA ARG A 168 9.16 -8.05 -12.50
C ARG A 168 7.74 -7.54 -12.56
N TYR A 169 7.60 -6.23 -12.43
CA TYR A 169 6.35 -5.50 -12.52
C TYR A 169 6.55 -4.31 -13.45
N GLU A 170 5.45 -3.77 -13.98
CA GLU A 170 5.45 -2.51 -14.71
C GLU A 170 6.06 -1.40 -13.82
N GLU A 171 6.73 -0.45 -14.45
CA GLU A 171 7.23 0.72 -13.75
C GLU A 171 6.06 1.66 -13.42
N ASP A 172 6.19 2.37 -12.30
CA ASP A 172 5.22 3.41 -11.97
C ASP A 172 5.24 4.51 -13.03
N THR A 173 4.07 4.87 -13.54
CA THR A 173 3.91 6.07 -14.37
C THR A 173 4.11 7.34 -13.54
N GLU A 174 4.33 8.48 -14.21
CA GLU A 174 4.39 9.78 -13.52
C GLU A 174 3.13 10.06 -12.70
N ASP A 175 1.96 9.63 -13.20
CA ASP A 175 0.69 9.77 -12.50
C ASP A 175 0.64 8.92 -11.22
N THR A 176 1.12 7.67 -11.25
CA THR A 176 1.22 6.83 -10.06
C THR A 176 2.18 7.40 -9.03
N VAL A 177 3.36 7.90 -9.46
CA VAL A 177 4.33 8.55 -8.57
C VAL A 177 3.73 9.82 -7.94
N SER A 178 2.99 10.59 -8.73
CA SER A 178 2.28 11.80 -8.28
C SER A 178 1.17 11.44 -7.29
N LEU A 179 0.35 10.43 -7.60
CA LEU A 179 -0.73 9.94 -6.75
C LEU A 179 -0.20 9.44 -5.40
N ARG A 180 0.89 8.65 -5.39
CA ARG A 180 1.54 8.18 -4.16
C ARG A 180 1.94 9.32 -3.24
N LYS A 181 2.38 10.46 -3.78
CA LYS A 181 2.68 11.65 -2.97
C LYS A 181 1.41 12.28 -2.38
N ARG A 182 0.30 12.27 -3.11
CA ARG A 182 -0.99 12.81 -2.66
C ARG A 182 -1.70 11.90 -1.65
N CYS A 183 -1.69 10.59 -1.83
CA CYS A 183 -2.33 9.63 -0.92
C CYS A 183 -1.70 9.57 0.48
N ARG A 184 -0.50 10.15 0.68
CA ARG A 184 0.12 10.29 2.01
C ARG A 184 -0.67 11.15 2.98
N PHE A 185 -1.61 11.95 2.48
CA PHE A 185 -2.37 12.85 3.32
C PHE A 185 -3.85 12.89 2.93
N ALA A 186 -4.66 13.23 3.92
CA ALA A 186 -6.05 13.62 3.78
C ALA A 186 -6.24 15.02 4.36
N ILE A 187 -7.31 15.70 3.98
CA ILE A 187 -7.78 16.92 4.60
C ILE A 187 -8.98 16.55 5.45
N VAL A 188 -8.86 16.75 6.76
CA VAL A 188 -9.87 16.44 7.76
C VAL A 188 -10.25 17.74 8.45
N ASN A 189 -11.53 18.13 8.36
CA ASN A 189 -12.01 19.40 8.91
C ASN A 189 -11.14 20.59 8.48
N GLY A 190 -10.79 20.65 7.20
CA GLY A 190 -9.97 21.73 6.63
C GLY A 190 -8.47 21.67 6.95
N GLU A 191 -8.02 20.73 7.79
CA GLU A 191 -6.61 20.56 8.16
C GLU A 191 -5.98 19.31 7.52
N GLN A 192 -4.70 19.38 7.22
CA GLN A 192 -3.98 18.26 6.62
C GLN A 192 -3.51 17.24 7.67
N GLU A 193 -3.85 15.96 7.45
CA GLU A 193 -3.47 14.84 8.30
C GLU A 193 -2.81 13.71 7.49
N PHE A 194 -2.01 12.86 8.15
CA PHE A 194 -1.33 11.73 7.51
C PHE A 194 -2.25 10.53 7.32
N VAL A 195 -2.04 9.81 6.22
CA VAL A 195 -2.69 8.53 5.93
C VAL A 195 -1.62 7.42 5.92
N SER A 196 -1.90 6.31 6.60
CA SER A 196 -1.11 5.08 6.57
C SER A 196 -1.81 4.02 5.72
N GLY A 197 -1.10 2.97 5.30
CA GLY A 197 -1.71 1.84 4.59
C GLY A 197 -2.30 2.15 3.21
N PHE A 198 -2.06 3.34 2.64
CA PHE A 198 -2.64 3.74 1.35
C PHE A 198 -2.03 3.03 0.13
N GLU A 199 -0.89 2.35 0.29
CA GLU A 199 -0.31 1.50 -0.75
C GLU A 199 -0.82 0.08 -0.57
N ILE A 200 -1.69 -0.36 -1.48
CA ILE A 200 -2.22 -1.71 -1.48
C ILE A 200 -1.07 -2.70 -1.70
N PRO A 201 -0.95 -3.75 -0.89
CA PRO A 201 0.14 -4.70 -1.01
C PRO A 201 0.04 -5.53 -2.30
N HIS A 202 1.19 -5.92 -2.84
CA HIS A 202 1.26 -6.93 -3.88
C HIS A 202 0.64 -8.26 -3.41
N PRO A 203 0.08 -9.08 -4.33
CA PRO A 203 -0.28 -10.45 -3.99
C PRO A 203 0.94 -11.19 -3.44
N ARG A 204 0.71 -12.14 -2.53
CA ARG A 204 1.78 -12.89 -1.85
C ARG A 204 1.31 -14.25 -1.36
N ILE A 205 2.24 -15.17 -1.14
CA ILE A 205 1.94 -16.42 -0.44
C ILE A 205 1.96 -16.17 1.06
N PHE A 206 0.91 -16.60 1.75
CA PHE A 206 0.78 -16.50 3.18
C PHE A 206 1.65 -17.54 3.90
N LEU A 207 2.46 -17.10 4.87
CA LEU A 207 3.40 -17.95 5.62
C LEU A 207 3.12 -17.89 7.14
N GLY A 208 1.84 -17.82 7.53
CA GLY A 208 1.44 -17.86 8.93
C GLY A 208 1.65 -19.23 9.58
N LEU A 209 1.32 -19.31 10.86
CA LEU A 209 1.55 -20.50 11.71
C LEU A 209 0.36 -21.46 11.74
N ASP A 210 -0.72 -21.16 11.02
CA ASP A 210 -1.95 -21.94 11.01
C ASP A 210 -2.17 -22.70 9.68
N GLU A 211 -3.34 -23.32 9.55
CA GLU A 211 -3.73 -24.12 8.38
C GLU A 211 -3.84 -23.31 7.07
N LYS A 212 -3.74 -21.97 7.13
CA LYS A 212 -3.78 -21.10 5.95
C LYS A 212 -2.41 -20.97 5.27
N ILE A 213 -1.34 -21.52 5.87
CA ILE A 213 0.00 -21.52 5.28
C ILE A 213 -0.02 -22.01 3.83
N GLY A 214 0.65 -21.29 2.92
CA GLY A 214 0.66 -21.58 1.49
C GLY A 214 -0.52 -20.99 0.70
N MET A 215 -1.55 -20.45 1.36
CA MET A 215 -2.63 -19.76 0.65
C MET A 215 -2.10 -18.53 -0.09
N VAL A 216 -2.55 -18.34 -1.32
CA VAL A 216 -2.26 -17.14 -2.10
C VAL A 216 -3.20 -16.02 -1.63
N LYS A 217 -2.61 -14.94 -1.11
CA LYS A 217 -3.29 -13.64 -0.92
C LYS A 217 -3.44 -13.00 -2.30
N ASP A 218 -4.70 -12.83 -2.72
CA ASP A 218 -5.07 -12.37 -4.05
C ASP A 218 -4.74 -10.88 -4.22
N ARG A 219 -4.59 -10.47 -5.49
CA ARG A 219 -4.47 -9.06 -5.86
C ARG A 219 -5.81 -8.37 -5.62
N VAL A 220 -5.77 -7.23 -4.93
CA VAL A 220 -6.92 -6.35 -4.72
C VAL A 220 -7.12 -5.48 -5.95
N PHE A 221 -8.34 -5.44 -6.47
CA PHE A 221 -8.77 -4.58 -7.57
C PHE A 221 -9.61 -3.42 -7.06
N PRO A 222 -9.81 -2.34 -7.85
CA PRO A 222 -10.65 -1.22 -7.45
C PRO A 222 -12.06 -1.61 -7.03
N GLU A 223 -12.63 -2.63 -7.66
CA GLU A 223 -13.95 -3.17 -7.35
C GLU A 223 -14.02 -3.84 -5.96
N ASP A 224 -12.89 -4.21 -5.38
CA ASP A 224 -12.80 -4.77 -4.02
C ASP A 224 -12.67 -3.68 -2.94
N VAL A 225 -12.43 -2.42 -3.34
CA VAL A 225 -12.15 -1.31 -2.45
C VAL A 225 -13.40 -0.48 -2.19
N THR A 226 -13.67 -0.22 -0.92
CA THR A 226 -14.64 0.79 -0.49
C THR A 226 -13.92 2.07 -0.09
N ILE A 227 -14.35 3.20 -0.65
CA ILE A 227 -13.87 4.54 -0.30
C ILE A 227 -14.80 5.15 0.76
N ASN A 228 -14.24 5.70 1.83
CA ASN A 228 -14.96 6.52 2.81
C ASN A 228 -14.49 7.97 2.71
N ILE A 229 -15.42 8.85 2.38
CA ILE A 229 -15.14 10.25 2.07
C ILE A 229 -16.25 11.16 2.58
N GLY A 230 -16.02 12.47 2.70
CA GLY A 230 -17.07 13.43 3.03
C GLY A 230 -18.20 13.44 2.00
N GLU A 231 -19.44 13.64 2.46
CA GLU A 231 -20.64 13.64 1.61
C GLU A 231 -20.58 14.68 0.48
N GLU A 232 -20.06 15.87 0.79
CA GLU A 232 -19.88 16.98 -0.16
C GLU A 232 -18.52 16.97 -0.86
N SER A 233 -17.65 16.01 -0.54
CA SER A 233 -16.31 15.93 -1.11
C SER A 233 -16.33 15.23 -2.47
N PRO A 234 -15.52 15.69 -3.44
CA PRO A 234 -15.37 14.99 -4.71
C PRO A 234 -14.76 13.60 -4.48
N VAL A 235 -15.45 12.57 -4.96
CA VAL A 235 -14.95 11.19 -4.96
C VAL A 235 -13.62 11.13 -5.73
N PRO A 236 -12.59 10.43 -5.22
CA PRO A 236 -11.32 10.29 -5.92
C PRO A 236 -11.52 9.51 -7.22
N ASP A 237 -10.88 9.95 -8.30
CA ASP A 237 -10.89 9.18 -9.55
C ASP A 237 -10.21 7.82 -9.34
N CYS A 238 -10.75 6.76 -9.97
CA CYS A 238 -10.12 5.45 -9.93
C CYS A 238 -8.78 5.49 -10.68
N PRO A 239 -7.66 5.08 -10.07
CA PRO A 239 -6.35 5.19 -10.71
C PRO A 239 -6.08 4.13 -11.77
N ILE A 240 -6.93 3.10 -11.89
CA ILE A 240 -6.82 2.08 -12.92
C ILE A 240 -7.87 2.35 -13.99
N GLU A 241 -7.41 2.60 -15.22
CA GLU A 241 -8.30 2.90 -16.36
C GLU A 241 -9.29 1.76 -16.62
N GLY A 242 -10.56 2.11 -16.84
CA GLY A 242 -11.65 1.17 -17.11
C GLY A 242 -12.24 0.49 -15.86
N HIS A 243 -11.72 0.78 -14.68
CA HIS A 243 -12.21 0.26 -13.40
C HIS A 243 -12.99 1.31 -12.61
N ASN A 244 -13.79 0.84 -11.65
CA ASN A 244 -14.51 1.68 -10.70
C ASN A 244 -14.31 1.20 -9.27
N TRP A 245 -14.47 2.09 -8.30
CA TRP A 245 -14.52 1.70 -6.90
C TRP A 245 -15.69 0.75 -6.65
N GLY A 246 -15.48 -0.28 -5.84
CA GLY A 246 -16.54 -1.22 -5.45
C GLY A 246 -17.67 -0.52 -4.72
N ARG A 247 -17.32 0.41 -3.83
CA ARG A 247 -18.29 1.21 -3.09
C ARG A 247 -17.70 2.58 -2.69
N VAL A 248 -18.58 3.57 -2.56
CA VAL A 248 -18.28 4.86 -1.94
C VAL A 248 -19.29 5.07 -0.81
N ILE A 249 -18.80 5.43 0.37
CA ILE A 249 -19.62 5.69 1.56
C ILE A 249 -19.18 6.97 2.28
N HIS A 250 -20.00 7.39 3.23
CA HIS A 250 -19.78 8.56 4.08
C HIS A 250 -20.02 8.18 5.55
N GLU A 251 -19.00 7.63 6.21
CA GLU A 251 -19.06 7.21 7.62
C GLU A 251 -18.12 8.07 8.49
N PRO A 252 -18.64 9.19 9.04
CA PRO A 252 -17.86 10.15 9.82
C PRO A 252 -17.38 9.65 11.18
N LYS A 253 -17.81 8.46 11.63
CA LYS A 253 -17.35 7.85 12.88
C LYS A 253 -16.10 6.99 12.72
N GLU A 254 -15.69 6.74 11.49
CA GLU A 254 -14.56 5.89 11.17
C GLU A 254 -13.36 6.72 10.65
N ALA A 255 -12.15 6.32 11.04
CA ALA A 255 -10.92 7.05 10.72
C ALA A 255 -10.28 6.60 9.39
N TRP A 256 -10.80 5.55 8.77
CA TRP A 256 -10.27 5.01 7.53
C TRP A 256 -10.82 5.73 6.30
N VAL A 257 -9.97 5.88 5.28
CA VAL A 257 -10.30 6.52 4.00
C VAL A 257 -10.59 5.51 2.89
N ALA A 258 -10.07 4.30 3.04
CA ALA A 258 -10.39 3.17 2.19
C ALA A 258 -10.28 1.87 2.99
N PHE A 259 -11.07 0.87 2.63
CA PHE A 259 -10.91 -0.50 3.13
C PHE A 259 -11.10 -1.53 2.02
N TRP A 260 -10.51 -2.70 2.22
CA TRP A 260 -10.71 -3.89 1.39
C TRP A 260 -10.62 -5.15 2.27
N MET A 261 -11.08 -6.28 1.74
CA MET A 261 -11.04 -7.56 2.44
C MET A 261 -9.77 -8.34 2.09
N ASP A 262 -9.08 -8.86 3.10
CA ASP A 262 -8.01 -9.83 2.93
C ASP A 262 -8.58 -11.17 2.44
N SER A 263 -7.97 -11.76 1.41
CA SER A 263 -8.49 -12.99 0.80
C SER A 263 -8.14 -14.29 1.57
N VAL A 264 -7.31 -14.22 2.61
CA VAL A 264 -6.88 -15.38 3.40
C VAL A 264 -7.80 -15.60 4.59
N TYR A 265 -8.03 -14.54 5.37
CA TYR A 265 -8.85 -14.56 6.58
C TYR A 265 -10.24 -13.95 6.38
N GLY A 266 -10.43 -13.11 5.35
CA GLY A 266 -11.62 -12.28 5.28
C GLY A 266 -11.58 -11.16 6.32
N ASP A 267 -10.40 -10.78 6.77
CA ASP A 267 -10.21 -9.64 7.67
C ASP A 267 -10.26 -8.33 6.88
N GLU A 268 -10.71 -7.27 7.54
CA GLU A 268 -10.70 -5.92 6.97
C GLU A 268 -9.29 -5.33 7.04
N GLU A 269 -8.77 -4.83 5.91
CA GLU A 269 -7.55 -4.02 5.82
C GLU A 269 -7.90 -2.59 5.45
N TYR A 270 -7.19 -1.61 6.03
CA TYR A 270 -7.54 -0.20 5.92
C TYR A 270 -6.35 0.66 5.46
N ALA A 271 -6.68 1.70 4.69
CA ALA A 271 -5.90 2.92 4.64
C ALA A 271 -6.49 3.91 5.65
N GLU A 272 -5.71 4.34 6.63
CA GLU A 272 -6.25 5.02 7.82
C GLU A 272 -5.60 6.38 8.11
N ILE A 273 -6.39 7.33 8.57
CA ILE A 273 -5.92 8.62 9.07
C ILE A 273 -5.19 8.37 10.39
N THR A 274 -3.89 8.66 10.42
CA THR A 274 -3.02 8.49 11.61
C THR A 274 -2.62 9.81 12.26
N GLY A 275 -3.17 10.90 11.74
CA GLY A 275 -3.06 12.25 12.27
C GLY A 275 -3.37 12.37 13.76
N GLN A 276 -2.67 13.27 14.47
CA GLN A 276 -2.79 13.37 15.93
C GLN A 276 -4.17 13.84 16.39
N LYS A 277 -4.95 14.54 15.55
CA LYS A 277 -6.24 15.14 15.94
C LYS A 277 -7.45 14.23 15.67
N VAL A 278 -7.25 13.11 14.97
CA VAL A 278 -8.32 12.20 14.53
C VAL A 278 -7.99 10.77 14.97
N ARG A 279 -7.45 10.61 16.19
CA ARG A 279 -7.16 9.28 16.72
C ARG A 279 -8.46 8.63 17.19
N PRO A 280 -8.92 7.52 16.59
CA PRO A 280 -9.97 6.73 17.19
C PRO A 280 -9.50 6.17 18.53
N LEU A 281 -10.41 6.09 19.50
CA LEU A 281 -10.19 5.49 20.82
C LEU A 281 -9.73 4.02 20.76
N ARG A 282 -9.79 3.35 19.59
CA ARG A 282 -9.32 1.96 19.40
C ARG A 282 -7.85 1.75 19.77
N HIS A 283 -7.01 2.79 19.79
CA HIS A 283 -5.61 2.67 20.25
C HIS A 283 -5.41 2.82 21.76
N LEU A 284 -6.44 3.08 22.55
CA LEU A 284 -6.37 3.08 24.02
C LEU A 284 -6.78 1.74 24.66
N LEU A 285 -7.36 0.83 23.88
CA LEU A 285 -7.53 -0.56 24.28
C LEU A 285 -6.54 -1.38 23.45
N GLY A 286 -5.37 -1.63 24.05
CA GLY A 286 -4.33 -2.43 23.45
C GLY A 286 -4.91 -3.71 22.85
N THR A 287 -4.69 -3.89 21.55
CA THR A 287 -4.47 -5.21 20.99
C THR A 287 -3.26 -5.81 21.71
N THR A 288 -3.52 -6.36 22.89
CA THR A 288 -2.83 -7.54 23.39
C THR A 288 -3.23 -8.69 22.46
N VAL A 289 -2.74 -8.64 21.22
CA VAL A 289 -2.43 -9.87 20.52
C VAL A 289 -1.07 -10.25 21.07
N GLN A 290 -1.10 -10.93 22.21
CA GLN A 290 0.05 -11.66 22.69
C GLN A 290 0.50 -12.56 21.54
N ARG A 291 1.71 -12.31 21.07
CA ARG A 291 2.54 -13.33 20.42
C ARG A 291 2.60 -14.53 21.37
N LEU A 292 1.91 -15.61 21.01
CA LEU A 292 2.30 -16.98 21.28
C LEU A 292 1.95 -17.80 20.03
#